data_AF-A0A951DSN2-F1
#
_entry.id   AF-A0A951DSN2-F1
#
_cell.length_a   1.000
_cell.length_b   1.000
_cell.length_c   1.000
_cell.angle_alpha   90.00
_cell.angle_beta   90.00
_cell.angle_gamma   90.00
#
_symmetry.space_group_name_H-M   'P 1'
#
loop_
_entity.id
_entity.type
_entity.pdbx_description
1 polymer ?
#
loop_
_entity_poly.entity_id
_entity_poly.type
_entity_poly.pdbx_seq_one_letter_code
_entity_poly.pdbx_strand_id
1 'polypeptide(L)'
;VIGASLGATGMSIGPSLVGVSLATGATSRAIAFAASAGLVVLALSPRLAGLFLVVPHGVAGSLLVFTASFMIAGGMEIMLSRPTDSRAVYVIGVSTLLALSQNLFPAYFRGLPPVLQSVTNSPLALGLTAAIILTLLFRLGTRQYARTTWRPADGSIAAAVATQRATTRLWKVPENVADLSAEHAREVMEYIAEHHSHDPGGVLELTYTGVELRVEIGYTGSPTGHLPASARADADGAVELETEEAAAYVGLRAFLRGLAADQVQVKQRGDRVLVRLTYAT
;
A
#
# COMPACT_ATOMS: atom_id res chain seq x y z
N VAL A 1 4.41 20.53 19.49
CA VAL A 1 3.83 21.72 20.17
C VAL A 1 4.39 21.90 21.57
N ILE A 2 4.16 20.97 22.50
CA ILE A 2 4.70 21.07 23.89
C ILE A 2 6.23 21.24 23.92
N GLY A 3 6.97 20.49 23.10
CA GLY A 3 8.42 20.67 22.99
C GLY A 3 8.82 22.07 22.53
N ALA A 4 8.15 22.61 21.50
CA ALA A 4 8.42 23.95 20.99
C ALA A 4 8.10 25.05 22.01
N SER A 5 7.03 24.91 22.80
CA SER A 5 6.75 25.85 23.90
C SER A 5 7.81 25.81 25.01
N LEU A 6 8.54 24.69 25.13
CA LEU A 6 9.67 24.55 26.05
C LEU A 6 11.02 24.87 25.39
N GLY A 7 11.03 25.39 24.16
CA GLY A 7 12.23 25.75 23.42
C GLY A 7 12.92 24.59 22.67
N ALA A 8 12.31 23.41 22.61
CA ALA A 8 12.82 22.29 21.84
C ALA A 8 12.50 22.43 20.34
N THR A 9 13.36 21.89 19.49
CA THR A 9 13.17 21.82 18.03
C THR A 9 12.16 20.73 17.64
N GLY A 10 11.82 20.65 16.36
CA GLY A 10 10.95 19.60 15.83
C GLY A 10 11.51 18.21 16.13
N MET A 11 10.70 17.35 16.77
CA MET A 11 11.08 15.98 17.12
C MET A 11 10.44 14.98 16.16
N SER A 12 11.17 13.93 15.82
CA SER A 12 10.72 12.78 15.04
C SER A 12 11.18 11.48 15.71
N ILE A 13 10.58 10.36 15.32
CA ILE A 13 10.99 9.03 15.81
C ILE A 13 12.35 8.68 15.21
N GLY A 14 13.30 8.29 16.05
CA GLY A 14 14.63 7.87 15.62
C GLY A 14 14.61 6.48 14.97
N PRO A 15 15.01 6.31 13.69
CA PRO A 15 15.09 4.99 13.04
C PRO A 15 16.01 4.01 13.77
N SER A 16 17.06 4.53 14.42
CA SER A 16 18.00 3.76 15.23
C SER A 16 17.33 3.03 16.41
N LEU A 17 16.28 3.60 17.01
CA LEU A 17 15.55 2.98 18.11
C LEU A 17 14.73 1.77 17.63
N VAL A 18 14.20 1.83 16.40
CA VAL A 18 13.50 0.71 15.77
C VAL A 18 14.49 -0.44 15.53
N GLY A 19 15.69 -0.14 15.03
CA GLY A 19 16.75 -1.14 14.83
C GLY A 19 17.18 -1.83 16.13
N VAL A 20 17.35 -1.08 17.22
CA VAL A 20 17.69 -1.66 18.54
C VAL A 20 16.57 -2.56 19.07
N SER A 21 15.31 -2.15 18.89
CA SER A 21 14.15 -2.96 19.29
C SER A 21 14.09 -4.30 18.53
N LEU A 22 14.37 -4.28 17.22
CA LEU A 22 14.44 -5.48 16.39
C LEU A 22 15.61 -6.40 16.80
N ALA A 23 16.79 -5.84 17.08
CA ALA A 23 17.97 -6.62 17.47
C ALA A 23 17.84 -7.26 18.86
N THR A 24 17.18 -6.58 19.80
CA THR A 24 17.02 -7.05 21.18
C THR A 24 15.73 -7.83 21.42
N GLY A 25 14.76 -7.75 20.50
CA GLY A 25 13.39 -8.27 20.68
C GLY A 25 12.59 -7.50 21.75
N ALA A 26 13.15 -6.45 22.35
CA ALA A 26 12.58 -5.74 23.49
C ALA A 26 11.61 -4.63 23.03
N THR A 27 10.37 -5.00 22.72
CA THR A 27 9.33 -4.09 22.22
C THR A 27 8.36 -3.57 23.30
N SER A 28 8.61 -3.88 24.58
CA SER A 28 7.68 -3.56 25.69
C SER A 28 7.58 -2.05 25.98
N ARG A 29 6.34 -1.57 26.14
CA ARG A 29 6.04 -0.17 26.53
C ARG A 29 6.63 0.20 27.90
N ALA A 30 6.74 -0.75 28.81
CA ALA A 30 7.31 -0.52 30.14
C ALA A 30 8.79 -0.10 30.06
N ILE A 31 9.55 -0.71 29.14
CA ILE A 31 10.96 -0.37 28.90
C ILE A 31 11.06 1.07 28.37
N ALA A 32 10.17 1.46 27.46
CA ALA A 32 10.13 2.81 26.92
C ALA A 32 9.83 3.86 28.00
N PHE A 33 8.90 3.59 28.92
CA PHE A 33 8.61 4.49 30.04
C PHE A 33 9.76 4.58 31.05
N ALA A 34 10.42 3.46 31.37
CA ALA A 34 11.59 3.46 32.24
C ALA A 34 12.75 4.25 31.62
N ALA A 35 13.01 4.04 30.31
CA ALA A 35 14.05 4.75 29.58
C ALA A 35 13.77 6.26 29.48
N SER A 36 12.53 6.66 29.21
CA SER A 36 12.17 8.08 29.12
C SER A 36 12.26 8.78 30.47
N ALA A 37 11.83 8.13 31.57
CA ALA A 37 12.01 8.65 32.92
C ALA A 37 13.51 8.84 33.24
N GLY A 38 14.35 7.87 32.87
CA GLY A 38 15.80 7.98 32.99
C GLY A 38 16.36 9.17 32.21
N LEU A 39 15.95 9.35 30.95
CA LEU A 39 16.36 10.48 30.12
C LEU A 39 15.93 11.83 30.69
N VAL A 40 14.74 11.93 31.28
CA VAL A 40 14.29 13.16 31.97
C VAL A 40 15.19 13.49 33.16
N VAL A 41 15.52 12.49 33.99
CA VAL A 41 16.43 12.68 35.13
C VAL A 41 17.82 13.09 34.66
N LEU A 42 18.33 12.45 33.60
CA LEU A 42 19.62 12.78 33.00
C LEU A 42 19.65 14.20 32.41
N ALA A 43 18.55 14.63 31.77
CA ALA A 43 18.42 15.96 31.17
C ALA A 43 18.42 17.09 32.21
N LEU A 44 17.96 16.83 33.45
CA LEU A 44 17.99 17.79 34.55
C LEU A 44 19.37 17.91 35.23
N SER A 45 20.33 17.04 34.88
CA SER A 45 21.67 17.04 35.47
C SER A 45 22.67 17.90 34.66
N PRO A 46 23.08 19.07 35.16
CA PRO A 46 24.00 19.95 34.44
C PRO A 46 25.41 19.37 34.27
N ARG A 47 25.83 18.46 35.16
CA ARG A 47 27.13 17.77 35.03
C ARG A 47 27.22 16.89 33.79
N LEU A 48 26.12 16.22 33.45
CA LEU A 48 26.06 15.37 32.25
C LEU A 48 25.99 16.22 30.99
N ALA A 49 25.22 17.30 30.99
CA ALA A 49 25.21 18.27 29.90
C ALA A 49 26.63 18.84 29.63
N GLY A 50 27.38 19.15 30.71
CA GLY A 50 28.78 19.57 30.61
C GLY A 50 29.69 18.49 30.00
N LEU A 51 29.48 17.21 30.31
CA LEU A 51 30.25 16.12 29.73
C LEU A 51 30.05 16.02 28.21
N PHE A 52 28.82 16.20 27.72
CA PHE A 52 28.53 16.20 26.29
C PHE A 52 29.22 17.34 25.53
N LEU A 53 29.43 18.50 26.17
CA LEU A 53 30.13 19.64 25.57
C LEU A 53 31.64 19.41 25.38
N VAL A 54 32.24 18.49 26.14
CA VAL A 54 33.68 18.18 26.07
C VAL A 54 33.97 17.01 25.11
N VAL A 55 32.94 16.42 24.48
CA VAL A 55 33.11 15.30 23.54
C VAL A 55 34.00 15.73 22.36
N PRO A 56 35.12 15.01 22.09
CA PRO A 56 35.99 15.33 20.98
C PRO A 56 35.25 15.26 19.64
N HIS A 57 35.53 16.21 18.74
CA HIS A 57 34.90 16.28 17.43
C HIS A 57 35.06 14.99 16.60
N GLY A 58 36.17 14.25 16.77
CA GLY A 58 36.38 12.96 16.10
C GLY A 58 35.35 11.90 16.47
N VAL A 59 34.93 11.86 17.74
CA VAL A 59 33.90 10.91 18.21
C VAL A 59 32.53 11.35 17.70
N ALA A 60 32.20 12.63 17.83
CA ALA A 60 30.94 13.19 17.34
C ALA A 60 30.75 12.95 15.83
N GLY A 61 31.81 13.15 15.03
CA GLY A 61 31.80 12.89 13.60
C GLY A 61 31.52 11.43 13.25
N SER A 62 32.17 10.48 13.94
CA SER A 62 31.93 9.05 13.71
C SER A 62 30.49 8.63 14.02
N LEU A 63 29.91 9.19 15.10
CA LEU A 63 28.51 8.96 15.46
C LEU A 63 27.56 9.51 14.40
N LEU A 64 27.83 10.71 13.87
CA LEU A 64 27.03 11.31 12.79
C LEU A 64 27.08 10.46 11.52
N VAL A 65 28.26 9.97 11.12
CA VAL A 65 28.40 9.09 9.96
C VAL A 65 27.62 7.79 10.18
N PHE A 66 27.77 7.16 11.34
CA PHE A 66 27.04 5.95 11.69
C PHE A 66 25.51 6.14 11.61
N THR A 67 24.99 7.21 12.22
CA THR A 67 23.55 7.52 12.19
C THR A 67 23.05 7.84 10.78
N ALA A 68 23.83 8.58 9.98
CA ALA A 68 23.50 8.86 8.59
C ALA A 68 23.44 7.58 7.75
N SER A 69 24.40 6.67 7.91
CA SER A 69 24.39 5.37 7.22
C SER A 69 23.15 4.54 7.56
N PHE A 70 22.77 4.46 8.84
CA PHE A 70 21.55 3.77 9.26
C PHE A 70 20.28 4.41 8.68
N MET A 71 20.22 5.74 8.63
CA MET A 71 19.07 6.45 8.08
C MET A 71 18.94 6.23 6.57
N ILE A 72 20.06 6.22 5.83
CA ILE A 72 20.09 5.89 4.41
C ILE A 72 19.68 4.44 4.17
N ALA A 73 20.23 3.49 4.95
CA ALA A 73 19.88 2.07 4.85
C ALA A 73 18.39 1.82 5.11
N GLY A 74 17.84 2.39 6.19
CA GLY A 74 16.40 2.28 6.48
C GLY A 74 15.53 2.96 5.41
N GLY A 75 15.98 4.08 4.84
CA GLY A 75 15.32 4.71 3.70
C GLY A 75 15.26 3.79 2.47
N MET A 76 16.39 3.14 2.13
CA MET A 76 16.46 2.19 1.02
C MET A 76 15.60 0.95 1.28
N GLU A 77 15.61 0.41 2.50
CA GLU A 77 14.77 -0.74 2.89
C GLU A 77 13.28 -0.42 2.68
N ILE A 78 12.83 0.78 3.07
CA ILE A 78 11.45 1.22 2.83
C ILE A 78 11.17 1.30 1.32
N MET A 79 12.06 1.90 0.53
CA MET A 79 11.91 2.05 -0.92
C MET A 79 11.86 0.68 -1.65
N LEU A 80 12.63 -0.28 -1.17
CA LEU A 80 12.80 -1.62 -1.77
C LEU A 80 11.86 -2.68 -1.18
N SER A 81 11.07 -2.32 -0.14
CA SER A 81 10.12 -3.24 0.51
C SER A 81 9.00 -3.74 -0.40
N ARG A 82 8.77 -3.05 -1.53
CA ARG A 82 7.80 -3.43 -2.56
C ARG A 82 8.51 -3.68 -3.88
N PRO A 83 7.98 -4.56 -4.75
CA PRO A 83 8.53 -4.76 -6.08
C PRO A 83 8.58 -3.43 -6.85
N THR A 84 9.79 -2.95 -7.12
CA THR A 84 10.02 -1.68 -7.81
C THR A 84 9.82 -1.85 -9.31
N ASP A 85 8.76 -1.27 -9.85
CA ASP A 85 8.57 -1.13 -11.29
C ASP A 85 9.55 -0.07 -11.86
N SER A 86 9.83 -0.10 -13.16
CA SER A 86 10.72 0.85 -13.83
C SER A 86 10.36 2.31 -13.52
N ARG A 87 9.06 2.61 -13.41
CA ARG A 87 8.56 3.94 -13.03
C ARG A 87 8.98 4.34 -11.62
N ALA A 88 8.89 3.43 -10.66
CA ALA A 88 9.30 3.68 -9.27
C ALA A 88 10.81 3.95 -9.18
N VAL A 89 11.61 3.22 -9.96
CA VAL A 89 13.06 3.46 -10.07
C VAL A 89 13.36 4.87 -10.59
N TYR A 90 12.64 5.34 -11.62
CA TYR A 90 12.76 6.72 -12.09
C TYR A 90 12.36 7.75 -11.02
N VAL A 91 11.27 7.50 -10.27
CA VAL A 91 10.86 8.40 -9.18
C VAL A 91 11.97 8.53 -8.15
N ILE A 92 12.52 7.42 -7.68
CA ILE A 92 13.58 7.39 -6.67
C ILE A 92 14.84 8.09 -7.20
N GLY A 93 15.30 7.73 -8.40
CA GLY A 93 16.52 8.28 -8.98
C GLY A 93 16.45 9.78 -9.23
N VAL A 94 15.40 10.24 -9.92
CA VAL A 94 15.26 11.67 -10.29
C VAL A 94 15.06 12.54 -9.05
N SER A 95 14.23 12.11 -8.09
CA SER A 95 14.01 12.89 -6.86
C SER A 95 15.27 12.99 -6.00
N THR A 96 16.04 11.91 -5.88
CA THR A 96 17.29 11.88 -5.11
C THR A 96 18.37 12.73 -5.77
N LEU A 97 18.52 12.63 -7.09
CA LEU A 97 19.46 13.48 -7.84
C LEU A 97 19.11 14.96 -7.74
N LEU A 98 17.81 15.30 -7.79
CA LEU A 98 17.36 16.69 -7.65
C LEU A 98 17.59 17.23 -6.24
N ALA A 99 17.38 16.41 -5.20
CA ALA A 99 17.71 16.78 -3.84
C ALA A 99 19.21 17.08 -3.68
N LEU A 100 20.08 16.20 -4.22
CA LEU A 100 21.53 16.36 -4.15
C LEU A 100 22.05 17.55 -4.98
N SER A 101 21.39 17.87 -6.10
CA SER A 101 21.81 18.99 -6.96
C SER A 101 21.68 20.35 -6.27
N GLN A 102 20.78 20.48 -5.28
CA GLN A 102 20.65 21.69 -4.46
C GLN A 102 21.92 21.98 -3.65
N ASN A 103 22.56 20.94 -3.10
CA ASN A 103 23.83 21.07 -2.39
C ASN A 103 25.01 21.39 -3.32
N LEU A 104 24.96 20.90 -4.56
CA LEU A 104 26.03 21.11 -5.57
C LEU A 104 25.95 22.51 -6.21
N PHE A 105 24.74 23.00 -6.49
CA PHE A 105 24.52 24.26 -7.22
C PHE A 105 23.59 25.22 -6.48
N PRO A 106 23.90 25.64 -5.24
CA PRO A 106 23.00 26.44 -4.41
C PRO A 106 22.74 27.85 -4.97
N ALA A 107 23.61 28.37 -5.84
CA ALA A 107 23.39 29.67 -6.49
C ALA A 107 22.23 29.63 -7.50
N TYR A 108 22.07 28.52 -8.22
CA TYR A 108 20.99 28.34 -9.19
C TYR A 108 19.62 28.36 -8.49
N PHE A 109 19.49 27.59 -7.41
CA PHE A 109 18.22 27.47 -6.68
C PHE A 109 17.81 28.74 -5.93
N ARG A 110 18.78 29.60 -5.56
CA ARG A 110 18.52 30.92 -4.96
C ARG A 110 18.01 31.96 -5.95
N GLY A 111 18.31 31.80 -7.24
CA GLY A 111 17.80 32.68 -8.31
C GLY A 111 16.34 32.42 -8.70
N LEU A 112 15.70 31.39 -8.14
CA LEU A 112 14.32 31.03 -8.46
C LEU A 112 13.31 31.98 -7.79
N PRO A 113 12.09 32.12 -8.37
CA PRO A 113 11.02 32.94 -7.80
C PRO A 113 10.72 32.61 -6.33
N PRO A 114 10.28 33.60 -5.51
CA PRO A 114 10.01 33.41 -4.08
C PRO A 114 9.04 32.26 -3.78
N VAL A 115 8.08 32.02 -4.68
CA VAL A 115 7.08 30.95 -4.55
C VAL A 115 7.74 29.57 -4.51
N LEU A 116 8.83 29.36 -5.25
CA LEU A 116 9.55 28.08 -5.31
C LEU A 116 10.60 27.96 -4.19
N GLN A 117 11.04 29.08 -3.61
CA GLN A 117 12.08 29.10 -2.57
C GLN A 117 11.70 28.33 -1.30
N SER A 118 10.42 28.29 -0.95
CA SER A 118 9.92 27.48 0.18
C SER A 118 10.31 26.00 0.07
N VAL A 119 10.47 25.49 -1.16
CA VAL A 119 10.78 24.09 -1.44
C VAL A 119 12.23 23.90 -1.86
N THR A 120 12.81 24.86 -2.59
CA THR A 120 14.19 24.77 -3.11
C THR A 120 15.27 25.16 -2.11
N ASN A 121 14.91 25.77 -0.97
CA ASN A 121 15.85 26.09 0.10
C ASN A 121 16.30 24.87 0.93
N SER A 122 15.62 23.73 0.80
CA SER A 122 15.97 22.49 1.50
C SER A 122 16.08 21.32 0.53
N PRO A 123 17.22 20.60 0.48
CA PRO A 123 17.38 19.38 -0.32
C PRO A 123 16.26 18.35 -0.07
N LEU A 124 15.87 18.20 1.20
CA LEU A 124 14.84 17.25 1.60
C LEU A 124 13.46 17.66 1.06
N ALA A 125 13.11 18.94 1.20
CA ALA A 125 11.84 19.45 0.68
C ALA A 125 11.78 19.32 -0.84
N LEU A 126 12.85 19.71 -1.53
CA LEU A 126 12.95 19.61 -2.99
C LEU A 126 12.81 18.17 -3.48
N GLY A 127 13.54 17.23 -2.86
CA GLY A 127 13.46 15.81 -3.19
C GLY A 127 12.07 15.24 -2.97
N LEU A 128 11.45 15.53 -1.81
CA LEU A 128 10.11 15.05 -1.49
C LEU A 128 9.07 15.58 -2.48
N THR A 129 9.09 16.88 -2.77
CA THR A 129 8.16 17.48 -3.72
C THR A 129 8.36 16.93 -5.13
N ALA A 130 9.59 16.72 -5.57
CA ALA A 130 9.87 16.09 -6.85
C ALA A 130 9.37 14.64 -6.89
N ALA A 131 9.57 13.86 -5.83
CA ALA A 131 9.06 12.50 -5.72
C ALA A 131 7.53 12.47 -5.81
N ILE A 132 6.84 13.36 -5.10
CA ILE A 132 5.37 13.47 -5.14
C ILE A 132 4.87 13.85 -6.54
N ILE A 133 5.46 14.86 -7.16
CA ILE A 133 5.08 15.32 -8.50
C ILE A 133 5.28 14.21 -9.53
N LEU A 134 6.43 13.54 -9.50
CA LEU A 134 6.77 12.50 -10.45
C LEU A 134 5.92 11.24 -10.23
N THR A 135 5.62 10.91 -8.98
CA THR A 135 4.66 9.85 -8.63
C THR A 135 3.29 10.17 -9.19
N LEU A 136 2.81 11.41 -9.01
CA LEU A 136 1.52 11.84 -9.54
C LEU A 136 1.52 11.76 -11.07
N LEU A 137 2.55 12.28 -11.73
CA LEU A 137 2.69 12.25 -13.19
C LEU A 137 2.64 10.82 -13.74
N PHE A 138 3.38 9.89 -13.15
CA PHE A 138 3.37 8.49 -13.58
C PHE A 138 2.09 7.74 -13.23
N ARG A 139 1.34 8.22 -12.24
CA ARG A 139 0.03 7.67 -11.85
C ARG A 139 -1.10 8.12 -12.78
N LEU A 140 -0.94 9.23 -13.51
CA LEU A 140 -1.99 9.79 -14.40
C LEU A 140 -2.33 8.94 -15.65
N GLY A 141 -1.78 7.73 -15.79
CA GLY A 141 -2.05 6.85 -16.95
C GLY A 141 -1.97 5.35 -16.68
N THR A 142 -2.04 4.90 -15.41
CA THR A 142 -1.96 3.47 -15.08
C THR A 142 -3.30 2.75 -15.05
N ARG A 143 -4.42 3.47 -15.21
CA ARG A 143 -5.75 2.86 -15.23
C ARG A 143 -5.93 2.11 -16.55
N GLN A 144 -5.73 0.80 -16.52
CA GLN A 144 -5.98 -0.07 -17.65
C GLN A 144 -7.44 -0.51 -17.60
N TYR A 145 -8.12 -0.44 -18.75
CA TYR A 145 -9.53 -0.75 -18.90
C TYR A 145 -9.74 -1.70 -20.07
N ALA A 146 -10.54 -2.74 -19.87
CA ALA A 146 -10.95 -3.67 -20.92
C ALA A 146 -12.43 -3.96 -20.77
N ARG A 147 -13.12 -4.11 -21.90
CA ARG A 147 -14.55 -4.36 -21.96
C ARG A 147 -14.81 -5.51 -22.91
N THR A 148 -15.47 -6.54 -22.42
CA THR A 148 -15.82 -7.74 -23.20
C THR A 148 -17.31 -7.99 -23.04
N THR A 149 -18.02 -8.22 -24.14
CA THR A 149 -19.42 -8.63 -24.09
C THR A 149 -19.53 -10.13 -23.90
N TRP A 150 -20.52 -10.60 -23.14
CA TRP A 150 -20.80 -12.02 -22.95
C TRP A 150 -22.26 -12.33 -23.23
N ARG A 151 -22.54 -13.53 -23.74
CA ARG A 151 -23.89 -14.10 -23.92
C ARG A 151 -23.86 -15.56 -23.45
N PRO A 152 -25.00 -16.19 -23.14
CA PRO A 152 -25.03 -17.56 -22.63
C PRO A 152 -25.12 -18.60 -23.75
N ALA A 153 -25.47 -18.20 -24.97
CA ALA A 153 -25.40 -19.07 -26.13
C ALA A 153 -23.92 -19.31 -26.51
N ASP A 154 -23.59 -20.57 -26.79
CA ASP A 154 -22.36 -21.01 -27.47
C ASP A 154 -21.04 -20.68 -26.76
N GLY A 155 -20.91 -20.99 -25.47
CA GLY A 155 -19.61 -20.94 -24.77
C GLY A 155 -19.00 -19.53 -24.63
N SER A 156 -19.78 -18.48 -24.89
CA SER A 156 -19.30 -17.08 -24.82
C SER A 156 -18.87 -16.67 -23.40
N ILE A 157 -19.40 -17.28 -22.34
CA ILE A 157 -18.91 -17.09 -20.96
C ILE A 157 -17.45 -17.58 -20.84
N ALA A 158 -17.13 -18.77 -21.36
CA ALA A 158 -15.77 -19.29 -21.35
C ALA A 158 -14.81 -18.41 -22.16
N ALA A 159 -15.27 -17.85 -23.29
CA ALA A 159 -14.51 -16.89 -24.08
C ALA A 159 -14.26 -15.56 -23.34
N ALA A 160 -15.26 -15.05 -22.59
CA ALA A 160 -15.13 -13.85 -21.77
C ALA A 160 -14.10 -14.04 -20.64
N VAL A 161 -14.15 -15.18 -19.95
CA VAL A 161 -13.19 -15.57 -18.91
C VAL A 161 -11.78 -15.75 -19.48
N ALA A 162 -11.65 -16.38 -20.66
CA ALA A 162 -10.35 -16.51 -21.34
C ALA A 162 -9.76 -15.14 -21.73
N THR A 163 -10.61 -14.22 -22.20
CA THR A 163 -10.22 -12.83 -22.51
C THR A 163 -9.82 -12.07 -21.27
N GLN A 164 -10.53 -12.26 -20.15
CA GLN A 164 -10.15 -11.72 -18.84
C GLN A 164 -8.77 -12.22 -18.42
N ARG A 165 -8.50 -13.53 -18.47
CA ARG A 165 -7.19 -14.10 -18.12
C ARG A 165 -6.06 -13.60 -19.02
N ALA A 166 -6.30 -13.47 -20.32
CA ALA A 166 -5.31 -12.90 -21.25
C ALA A 166 -5.03 -11.42 -20.91
N THR A 167 -6.07 -10.66 -20.58
CA THR A 167 -5.98 -9.25 -20.22
C THR A 167 -5.26 -9.03 -18.89
N THR A 168 -5.59 -9.80 -17.84
CA THR A 168 -4.92 -9.72 -16.53
C THR A 168 -3.44 -10.12 -16.62
N ARG A 169 -3.09 -11.07 -17.48
CA ARG A 169 -1.69 -11.41 -17.81
C ARG A 169 -0.96 -10.26 -18.51
N LEU A 170 -1.58 -9.61 -19.50
CA LEU A 170 -1.00 -8.43 -20.16
C LEU A 170 -0.76 -7.27 -19.18
N TRP A 171 -1.65 -7.13 -18.21
CA TRP A 171 -1.60 -6.11 -17.16
C TRP A 171 -0.67 -6.47 -16.00
N LYS A 172 -0.04 -7.66 -16.04
CA LYS A 172 0.85 -8.20 -14.98
C LYS A 172 0.17 -8.21 -13.60
N VAL A 173 -1.12 -8.51 -13.55
CA VAL A 173 -1.83 -8.74 -12.28
C VAL A 173 -1.26 -10.02 -11.63
N PRO A 174 -1.06 -10.07 -10.30
CA PRO A 174 -0.65 -11.28 -9.59
C PRO A 174 -1.53 -12.48 -9.97
N GLU A 175 -0.90 -13.64 -10.22
CA GLU A 175 -1.56 -14.82 -10.77
C GLU A 175 -2.69 -15.34 -9.86
N ASN A 176 -2.49 -15.30 -8.55
CA ASN A 176 -3.50 -15.63 -7.55
C ASN A 176 -4.77 -14.75 -7.66
N VAL A 177 -4.61 -13.44 -7.87
CA VAL A 177 -5.74 -12.51 -8.02
C VAL A 177 -6.38 -12.64 -9.40
N ALA A 178 -5.57 -12.86 -10.44
CA ALA A 178 -6.05 -13.06 -11.80
C ALA A 178 -6.93 -14.32 -11.93
N ASP A 179 -6.51 -15.44 -11.33
CA ASP A 179 -7.26 -16.70 -11.39
C ASP A 179 -8.52 -16.66 -10.52
N LEU A 180 -8.40 -16.15 -9.29
CA LEU A 180 -9.54 -16.01 -8.36
C LEU A 180 -10.63 -15.11 -8.95
N SER A 181 -10.25 -13.95 -9.48
CA SER A 181 -11.22 -13.02 -10.09
C SER A 181 -11.89 -13.58 -11.34
N ALA A 182 -11.21 -14.46 -12.07
CA ALA A 182 -11.76 -15.13 -13.25
C ALA A 182 -12.75 -16.25 -12.88
N GLU A 183 -12.46 -17.00 -11.81
CA GLU A 183 -13.35 -18.02 -11.26
C GLU A 183 -14.65 -17.40 -10.74
N HIS A 184 -14.57 -16.32 -9.93
CA HIS A 184 -15.78 -15.63 -9.46
C HIS A 184 -16.57 -14.96 -10.57
N ALA A 185 -15.89 -14.36 -11.56
CA ALA A 185 -16.59 -13.77 -12.70
C ALA A 185 -17.41 -14.83 -13.45
N ARG A 186 -16.86 -16.04 -13.60
CA ARG A 186 -17.55 -17.18 -14.22
C ARG A 186 -18.79 -17.58 -13.42
N GLU A 187 -18.65 -17.84 -12.12
CA GLU A 187 -19.75 -18.27 -11.26
C GLU A 187 -20.91 -17.25 -11.26
N VAL A 188 -20.58 -15.95 -11.20
CA VAL A 188 -21.59 -14.88 -11.24
C VAL A 188 -22.29 -14.82 -12.60
N MET A 189 -21.56 -14.94 -13.71
CA MET A 189 -22.17 -14.95 -15.05
C MET A 189 -23.05 -16.19 -15.29
N GLU A 190 -22.62 -17.37 -14.85
CA GLU A 190 -23.40 -18.61 -14.92
C GLU A 190 -24.68 -18.51 -14.08
N TYR A 191 -24.58 -18.02 -12.84
CA TYR A 191 -25.75 -17.82 -11.97
C TYR A 191 -26.78 -16.84 -12.57
N ILE A 192 -26.32 -15.72 -13.14
CA ILE A 192 -27.19 -14.75 -13.80
C ILE A 192 -27.91 -15.38 -14.99
N ALA A 193 -27.17 -16.12 -15.83
CA ALA A 193 -27.71 -16.76 -17.02
C ALA A 193 -28.81 -17.79 -16.72
N GLU A 194 -28.68 -18.50 -15.59
CA GLU A 194 -29.64 -19.54 -15.18
C GLU A 194 -30.89 -19.00 -14.49
N HIS A 195 -30.78 -17.92 -13.69
CA HIS A 195 -31.84 -17.56 -12.73
C HIS A 195 -32.46 -16.16 -12.94
N HIS A 196 -31.82 -15.22 -13.65
CA HIS A 196 -32.18 -13.80 -13.54
C HIS A 196 -32.22 -12.99 -14.85
N SER A 197 -32.04 -13.63 -16.01
CA SER A 197 -31.98 -12.94 -17.30
C SER A 197 -33.24 -13.09 -18.17
N HIS A 198 -33.87 -11.95 -18.50
CA HIS A 198 -34.89 -11.85 -19.55
C HIS A 198 -34.27 -11.71 -20.97
N ASP A 199 -33.10 -11.07 -21.07
CA ASP A 199 -32.20 -11.06 -22.24
C ASP A 199 -30.79 -11.35 -21.71
N PRO A 200 -30.20 -12.51 -22.03
CA PRO A 200 -29.14 -13.05 -21.19
C PRO A 200 -27.73 -12.61 -21.64
N GLY A 201 -27.65 -11.56 -22.46
CA GLY A 201 -26.41 -10.88 -22.81
C GLY A 201 -26.00 -9.78 -21.83
N GLY A 202 -24.71 -9.67 -21.55
CA GLY A 202 -24.14 -8.70 -20.63
C GLY A 202 -22.78 -8.16 -21.06
N VAL A 203 -22.20 -7.35 -20.18
CA VAL A 203 -20.88 -6.76 -20.36
C VAL A 203 -20.01 -7.07 -19.14
N LEU A 204 -18.79 -7.52 -19.38
CA LEU A 204 -17.72 -7.69 -18.42
C LEU A 204 -16.71 -6.58 -18.60
N GLU A 205 -16.53 -5.73 -17.59
CA GLU A 205 -15.57 -4.64 -17.58
C GLU A 205 -14.48 -4.90 -16.54
N LEU A 206 -13.23 -4.79 -16.96
CA LEU A 206 -12.06 -4.97 -16.11
C LEU A 206 -11.38 -3.61 -15.98
N THR A 207 -11.04 -3.22 -14.75
CA THR A 207 -10.23 -2.05 -14.48
C THR A 207 -9.08 -2.44 -13.56
N TYR A 208 -7.84 -2.16 -13.96
CA TYR A 208 -6.68 -2.36 -13.10
C TYR A 208 -5.95 -1.04 -12.87
N THR A 209 -5.59 -0.76 -11.62
CA THR A 209 -4.92 0.49 -11.21
C THR A 209 -3.47 0.30 -10.78
N GLY A 210 -2.97 -0.94 -10.81
CA GLY A 210 -1.66 -1.32 -10.27
C GLY A 210 -1.68 -1.77 -8.81
N VAL A 211 -2.80 -1.54 -8.10
CA VAL A 211 -3.01 -1.93 -6.69
C VAL A 211 -4.40 -2.54 -6.44
N GLU A 212 -5.33 -2.34 -7.36
CA GLU A 212 -6.69 -2.84 -7.27
C GLU A 212 -7.11 -3.33 -8.66
N LEU A 213 -7.57 -4.57 -8.74
CA LEU A 213 -8.31 -5.12 -9.88
C LEU A 213 -9.80 -5.05 -9.58
N ARG A 214 -10.55 -4.43 -10.47
CA ARG A 214 -12.02 -4.35 -10.40
C ARG A 214 -12.62 -5.06 -11.60
N VAL A 215 -13.59 -5.92 -11.31
CA VAL A 215 -14.38 -6.67 -12.28
C VAL A 215 -15.84 -6.22 -12.15
N GLU A 216 -16.42 -5.66 -13.20
CA GLU A 216 -17.82 -5.24 -13.24
C GLU A 216 -18.59 -6.08 -14.27
N ILE A 217 -19.68 -6.70 -13.83
CA ILE A 217 -20.55 -7.54 -14.65
C ILE A 217 -21.90 -6.83 -14.74
N GLY A 218 -22.22 -6.30 -15.91
CA GLY A 218 -23.50 -5.65 -16.21
C GLY A 218 -24.42 -6.57 -16.99
N TYR A 219 -25.70 -6.64 -16.59
CA TYR A 219 -26.75 -7.36 -17.32
C TYR A 219 -28.10 -6.62 -17.23
N THR A 220 -29.05 -6.99 -18.07
CA THR A 220 -30.45 -6.51 -18.05
C THR A 220 -31.36 -7.54 -17.40
N GLY A 221 -32.05 -7.18 -16.31
CA GLY A 221 -32.90 -8.08 -15.55
C GLY A 221 -33.19 -7.64 -14.12
N SER A 222 -33.72 -8.57 -13.33
CA SER A 222 -34.07 -8.33 -11.92
C SER A 222 -32.84 -8.46 -10.99
N PRO A 223 -32.83 -7.76 -9.84
CA PRO A 223 -31.72 -7.84 -8.90
C PRO A 223 -31.58 -9.26 -8.33
N THR A 224 -30.35 -9.76 -8.31
CA THR A 224 -29.95 -11.00 -7.65
C THR A 224 -30.02 -10.81 -6.13
N GLY A 225 -30.99 -11.45 -5.47
CA GLY A 225 -31.19 -11.35 -4.02
C GLY A 225 -30.15 -12.11 -3.17
N HIS A 226 -29.34 -12.96 -3.79
CA HIS A 226 -28.27 -13.75 -3.19
C HIS A 226 -27.32 -14.17 -4.31
N LEU A 227 -26.06 -13.75 -4.23
CA LEU A 227 -24.99 -14.30 -5.07
C LEU A 227 -24.62 -15.68 -4.51
N PRO A 228 -24.24 -16.66 -5.35
CA PRO A 228 -23.78 -17.96 -4.86
C PRO A 228 -22.56 -17.76 -3.95
N ALA A 229 -22.54 -18.47 -2.82
CA ALA A 229 -21.37 -18.53 -1.97
C ALA A 229 -20.27 -19.32 -2.70
N SER A 230 -19.11 -18.71 -2.91
CA SER A 230 -17.95 -19.35 -3.56
C SER A 230 -17.59 -20.64 -2.82
N ALA A 231 -17.62 -21.79 -3.49
CA ALA A 231 -17.53 -23.12 -2.89
C ALA A 231 -16.12 -23.55 -2.43
N ARG A 232 -15.17 -22.62 -2.27
CA ARG A 232 -13.76 -22.94 -1.97
C ARG A 232 -13.34 -22.59 -0.53
N ALA A 233 -14.23 -22.86 0.43
CA ALA A 233 -13.94 -22.73 1.87
C ALA A 233 -13.60 -24.06 2.57
N ASP A 234 -13.88 -25.21 1.97
CA ASP A 234 -13.71 -26.52 2.62
C ASP A 234 -12.73 -27.43 1.87
N ALA A 235 -11.43 -27.17 2.01
CA ALA A 235 -10.39 -28.18 1.79
C ALA A 235 -9.04 -27.71 2.36
N ASP A 236 -8.89 -27.65 3.69
CA ASP A 236 -7.72 -28.25 4.34
C ASP A 236 -7.81 -28.24 5.88
N GLY A 237 -7.69 -29.44 6.46
CA GLY A 237 -7.06 -29.67 7.78
C GLY A 237 -7.87 -29.35 9.04
N ALA A 238 -8.52 -30.38 9.59
CA ALA A 238 -8.82 -30.45 11.02
C ALA A 238 -7.53 -30.36 11.84
N VAL A 239 -7.45 -29.40 12.76
CA VAL A 239 -6.44 -29.35 13.82
C VAL A 239 -7.18 -29.13 15.14
N GLU A 240 -7.05 -30.10 16.05
CA GLU A 240 -7.52 -30.05 17.43
C GLU A 240 -7.11 -28.73 18.11
N LEU A 241 -8.09 -28.10 18.74
CA LEU A 241 -7.97 -26.82 19.42
C LEU A 241 -7.74 -27.06 20.92
N GLU A 242 -6.58 -26.66 21.43
CA GLU A 242 -6.30 -26.56 22.87
C GLU A 242 -5.91 -25.12 23.27
N THR A 243 -6.75 -24.11 22.97
CA THR A 243 -6.83 -22.87 23.80
C THR A 243 -7.98 -21.95 23.39
N GLU A 244 -8.69 -21.40 24.38
CA GLU A 244 -9.85 -20.51 24.22
C GLU A 244 -9.50 -19.14 23.58
N GLU A 245 -8.23 -18.69 23.65
CA GLU A 245 -7.75 -17.47 22.99
C GLU A 245 -7.49 -17.64 21.48
N ALA A 246 -7.31 -18.87 20.98
CA ALA A 246 -7.17 -19.15 19.56
C ALA A 246 -8.52 -19.06 18.82
N ALA A 247 -9.63 -19.35 19.49
CA ALA A 247 -10.97 -19.35 18.90
C ALA A 247 -11.46 -17.95 18.49
N ALA A 248 -11.06 -16.89 19.21
CA ALA A 248 -11.41 -15.51 18.87
C ALA A 248 -10.63 -15.00 17.65
N TYR A 249 -9.35 -15.36 17.53
CA TYR A 249 -8.53 -15.01 16.36
C TYR A 249 -8.85 -15.87 15.14
N VAL A 250 -9.23 -17.14 15.31
CA VAL A 250 -9.67 -18.04 14.24
C VAL A 250 -11.09 -17.71 13.79
N GLY A 251 -12.01 -17.33 14.70
CA GLY A 251 -13.36 -16.89 14.36
C GLY A 251 -13.39 -15.56 13.61
N LEU A 252 -12.53 -14.60 13.97
CA LEU A 252 -12.37 -13.35 13.24
C LEU A 252 -11.64 -13.57 11.90
N ARG A 253 -10.65 -14.49 11.84
CA ARG A 253 -10.03 -14.92 10.56
C ARG A 253 -10.99 -15.71 9.68
N ALA A 254 -11.89 -16.52 10.24
CA ALA A 254 -12.91 -17.28 9.50
C ALA A 254 -14.02 -16.37 8.98
N PHE A 255 -14.40 -15.35 9.76
CA PHE A 255 -15.30 -14.27 9.33
C PHE A 255 -14.67 -13.40 8.23
N LEU A 256 -13.36 -13.13 8.31
CA LEU A 256 -12.60 -12.45 7.25
C LEU A 256 -12.27 -13.36 6.05
N ARG A 257 -12.37 -14.69 6.19
CA ARG A 257 -12.20 -15.69 5.12
C ARG A 257 -13.46 -15.97 4.31
N GLY A 258 -14.60 -15.35 4.64
CA GLY A 258 -15.82 -15.42 3.83
C GLY A 258 -15.84 -14.50 2.60
N LEU A 259 -14.77 -13.74 2.34
CA LEU A 259 -14.69 -12.74 1.27
C LEU A 259 -13.85 -13.23 0.10
N ALA A 260 -14.50 -13.85 -0.87
CA ALA A 260 -13.84 -14.24 -2.12
C ALA A 260 -13.55 -13.01 -3.02
N ALA A 261 -14.09 -11.83 -2.72
CA ALA A 261 -13.64 -10.54 -3.22
C ALA A 261 -13.58 -9.54 -2.05
N ASP A 262 -12.60 -8.65 -2.00
CA ASP A 262 -12.44 -7.67 -0.90
C ASP A 262 -13.66 -6.75 -0.75
N GLN A 263 -14.35 -6.49 -1.86
CA GLN A 263 -15.61 -5.77 -1.85
C GLN A 263 -16.55 -6.24 -2.96
N VAL A 264 -17.81 -6.49 -2.61
CA VAL A 264 -18.89 -6.78 -3.54
C VAL A 264 -19.92 -5.67 -3.48
N GLN A 265 -20.29 -5.09 -4.61
CA GLN A 265 -21.36 -4.09 -4.71
C GLN A 265 -22.32 -4.44 -5.84
N VAL A 266 -23.61 -4.50 -5.55
CA VAL A 266 -24.66 -4.64 -6.57
C VAL A 266 -25.39 -3.30 -6.67
N LYS A 267 -25.44 -2.73 -7.88
CA LYS A 267 -26.18 -1.49 -8.17
C LYS A 267 -27.19 -1.75 -9.26
N GLN A 268 -28.44 -1.37 -9.00
CA GLN A 268 -29.50 -1.40 -10.00
C GLN A 268 -29.85 0.02 -10.45
N ARG A 269 -29.96 0.23 -11.76
CA ARG A 269 -30.41 1.49 -12.34
C ARG A 269 -31.44 1.19 -13.43
N GLY A 270 -32.72 1.22 -13.05
CA GLY A 270 -33.82 0.77 -13.91
C GLY A 270 -33.75 -0.75 -14.13
N ASP A 271 -33.76 -1.17 -15.39
CA ASP A 271 -33.68 -2.59 -15.80
C ASP A 271 -32.24 -3.11 -15.93
N ARG A 272 -31.22 -2.27 -15.67
CA ARG A 272 -29.82 -2.66 -15.68
C ARG A 272 -29.31 -2.91 -14.27
N VAL A 273 -28.69 -4.07 -14.07
CA VAL A 273 -28.00 -4.46 -12.84
C VAL A 273 -26.50 -4.54 -13.10
N LEU A 274 -25.70 -3.99 -12.19
CA LEU A 274 -24.25 -3.99 -12.22
C LEU A 274 -23.71 -4.65 -10.94
N VAL A 275 -23.01 -5.76 -11.10
CA VAL A 275 -22.29 -6.45 -10.02
C VAL A 275 -20.83 -6.06 -10.12
N ARG A 276 -20.29 -5.47 -9.06
CA ARG A 276 -18.89 -5.05 -8.96
C ARG A 276 -18.16 -5.91 -7.93
N LEU A 277 -17.06 -6.51 -8.35
CA LEU A 277 -16.12 -7.26 -7.52
C LEU A 277 -14.78 -6.51 -7.51
N THR A 278 -14.26 -6.19 -6.33
CA THR A 278 -12.97 -5.51 -6.14
C THR A 278 -11.99 -6.45 -5.44
N TYR A 279 -10.75 -6.48 -5.94
CA TYR A 279 -9.63 -7.26 -5.42
C TYR A 279 -8.42 -6.35 -5.22
N ALA A 280 -7.85 -6.32 -4.03
CA ALA A 280 -6.58 -5.68 -3.71
C ALA A 280 -5.42 -6.62 -4.08
N THR A 281 -4.41 -6.08 -4.76
CA THR A 281 -3.20 -6.81 -5.19
C THR A 281 -1.99 -6.46 -4.34
#